data_AF-A0A6I8N358-F1
#
_entry.id   AF-A0A6I8N358-F1
#
_cell.length_a   1.000
_cell.length_b   1.000
_cell.length_c   1.000
_cell.angle_alpha   90.00
_cell.angle_beta   90.00
_cell.angle_gamma   90.00
#
_symmetry.space_group_name_H-M   'P 1'
#
loop_
_entity.id
_entity.type
_entity.pdbx_description
1 polymer ?
#
loop_
_entity_poly.entity_id
_entity_poly.type
_entity_poly.pdbx_seq_one_letter_code
_entity_poly.pdbx_strand_id
1 'polypeptide(L)'
;MPRKHLREITDLSSNVTTSFTWEWDSSKTSELLSGMGVSVLEKEQEDSENIPQELLVTLCPPQKRQKLKGKDKDFVIARRPRLLRETSSGISWDTLPDELLLEIFSYLPLHDLLKISQTCKRWHRLSLDESLWQTLDLSGKNLLPGVMGRLLAVGVVAFRCPRSCVDQPLFQNFRPLRVQHMDLSNCIVKAATLQSILCRCSRLQNLSLEGLELSDVIARDIARNSELVRLNLLGCSGFSASALEDLLSSCSKLDELNLSWCCDFTAEHVQVAVSHVSGTVTQLNLSGYRQNLQREDVTTLVERCPKLVQLDLSDSVMLKSDCLQEFHQLLYLQDLSLSRCYEISPAALLELGDIPMLKTLQVFGIVTDSSLQVLKETLPHLKINCSHFTTIARPTIGNKKNQELWGIKCRLTLRNPSSL
;
A
#
# COMPACT_ATOMS: atom_id res chain seq x y z
N MET A 1 -24.81 -23.84 -59.26
CA MET A 1 -23.92 -23.87 -60.44
C MET A 1 -24.11 -22.53 -61.16
N PRO A 2 -23.08 -21.71 -61.45
CA PRO A 2 -21.65 -22.00 -61.45
C PRO A 2 -20.82 -21.22 -60.41
N ARG A 3 -19.69 -21.82 -60.04
CA ARG A 3 -18.54 -21.22 -59.37
C ARG A 3 -17.71 -20.41 -60.38
N LYS A 4 -17.07 -19.33 -59.95
CA LYS A 4 -15.72 -18.96 -60.43
C LYS A 4 -14.84 -18.63 -59.23
N HIS A 5 -13.70 -19.30 -59.20
CA HIS A 5 -12.66 -19.26 -58.19
C HIS A 5 -11.42 -18.55 -58.79
N LEU A 6 -10.57 -18.07 -57.88
CA LEU A 6 -9.14 -17.74 -57.97
C LEU A 6 -8.74 -16.33 -58.44
N ARG A 7 -8.08 -15.59 -57.53
CA ARG A 7 -6.61 -15.43 -57.52
C ARG A 7 -6.13 -14.78 -56.20
N GLU A 8 -5.14 -15.41 -55.57
CA GLU A 8 -4.23 -14.83 -54.57
C GLU A 8 -3.30 -13.81 -55.23
N ILE A 9 -2.98 -12.70 -54.55
CA ILE A 9 -1.65 -12.05 -54.52
C ILE A 9 -1.45 -11.38 -53.15
N THR A 10 -0.23 -11.57 -52.65
CA THR A 10 0.45 -11.16 -51.41
C THR A 10 0.75 -9.67 -51.25
N ASP A 11 0.89 -9.29 -49.97
CA ASP A 11 1.72 -8.26 -49.32
C ASP A 11 2.31 -7.08 -50.13
N LEU A 12 1.95 -5.88 -49.70
CA LEU A 12 2.85 -4.73 -49.58
C LEU A 12 2.31 -3.75 -48.51
N SER A 13 2.93 -3.84 -47.32
CA SER A 13 3.29 -2.76 -46.40
C SER A 13 2.59 -1.40 -46.51
N SER A 14 1.90 -1.00 -45.43
CA SER A 14 2.24 0.26 -44.74
C SER A 14 1.72 0.24 -43.29
N ASN A 15 2.68 0.40 -42.38
CA ASN A 15 2.54 0.43 -40.93
C ASN A 15 1.84 1.71 -40.46
N VAL A 16 0.90 1.62 -39.53
CA VAL A 16 0.81 2.52 -38.36
C VAL A 16 0.24 1.72 -37.17
N THR A 17 1.13 1.05 -36.43
CA THR A 17 0.88 0.57 -35.08
C THR A 17 1.25 1.70 -34.11
N THR A 18 0.27 2.27 -33.42
CA THR A 18 0.53 3.14 -32.26
C THR A 18 0.78 2.27 -31.03
N SER A 19 2.02 1.79 -30.86
CA SER A 19 2.50 1.30 -29.58
C SER A 19 2.93 2.50 -28.72
N PHE A 20 2.12 2.86 -27.73
CA PHE A 20 2.56 3.75 -26.66
C PHE A 20 3.30 2.90 -25.61
N THR A 21 4.60 2.71 -25.82
CA THR A 21 5.52 2.14 -24.84
C THR A 21 5.91 3.24 -23.85
N TRP A 22 5.47 3.11 -22.59
CA TRP A 22 6.06 3.85 -21.49
C TRP A 22 7.40 3.18 -21.13
N GLU A 23 8.47 3.57 -21.82
CA GLU A 23 9.82 3.33 -21.31
C GLU A 23 10.05 4.26 -20.11
N TRP A 24 9.81 3.71 -18.92
CA TRP A 24 10.21 4.34 -17.67
C TRP A 24 11.63 3.87 -17.32
N ASP A 25 12.56 4.81 -17.32
CA ASP A 25 13.99 4.58 -17.13
C ASP A 25 14.31 4.27 -15.66
N SER A 26 14.70 3.02 -15.36
CA SER A 26 15.05 2.53 -14.01
C SER A 26 16.33 3.16 -13.46
N SER A 27 17.16 3.75 -14.34
CA SER A 27 18.42 4.41 -13.99
C SER A 27 18.20 5.64 -13.10
N LYS A 28 17.12 6.41 -13.33
CA LYS A 28 16.82 7.63 -12.56
C LYS A 28 16.48 7.37 -11.10
N THR A 29 15.84 6.24 -10.78
CA THR A 29 15.60 5.82 -9.39
C THR A 29 16.87 5.32 -8.70
N SER A 30 17.79 4.72 -9.48
CA SER A 30 19.08 4.22 -8.99
C SER A 30 20.03 5.34 -8.58
N GLU A 31 20.16 6.38 -9.41
CA GLU A 31 20.99 7.55 -9.09
C GLU A 31 20.45 8.32 -7.87
N LEU A 32 19.12 8.46 -7.75
CA LEU A 32 18.49 9.20 -6.65
C LEU A 32 18.62 8.53 -5.27
N LEU A 33 18.77 7.20 -5.23
CA LEU A 33 18.85 6.43 -3.98
C LEU A 33 20.27 5.94 -3.67
N SER A 34 21.23 6.22 -4.54
CA SER A 34 22.67 5.92 -4.35
C SER A 34 23.24 6.51 -3.05
N GLY A 35 22.73 7.69 -2.62
CA GLY A 35 23.08 8.35 -1.35
C GLY A 35 22.75 7.54 -0.09
N MET A 36 21.96 6.47 -0.19
CA MET A 36 21.63 5.56 0.91
C MET A 36 22.51 4.30 0.95
N GLY A 37 23.61 4.25 0.19
CA GLY A 37 24.59 3.16 0.24
C GLY A 37 24.13 1.86 -0.45
N VAL A 38 23.37 1.98 -1.54
CA VAL A 38 22.91 0.84 -2.35
C VAL A 38 23.80 0.71 -3.58
N SER A 39 24.63 -0.33 -3.66
CA SER A 39 25.34 -0.70 -4.87
C SER A 39 24.56 -1.80 -5.61
N VAL A 40 24.40 -1.65 -6.92
CA VAL A 40 23.80 -2.64 -7.81
C VAL A 40 24.66 -3.91 -7.80
N LEU A 41 24.05 -5.07 -7.53
CA LEU A 41 24.65 -6.36 -7.86
C LEU A 41 24.28 -6.64 -9.33
N GLU A 42 25.27 -6.53 -10.22
CA GLU A 42 25.12 -6.95 -11.61
C GLU A 42 24.86 -8.46 -11.65
N LYS A 43 23.80 -8.88 -12.34
CA LYS A 43 23.55 -10.29 -12.64
C LYS A 43 24.47 -10.70 -13.79
N GLU A 44 25.29 -11.71 -13.57
CA GLU A 44 26.05 -12.41 -14.62
C GLU A 44 25.09 -13.03 -15.64
N GLN A 45 25.36 -12.83 -16.93
CA GLN A 45 24.70 -13.51 -18.05
C GLN A 45 25.81 -14.12 -18.94
N GLU A 46 25.70 -15.42 -19.20
CA GLU A 46 26.63 -16.23 -20.01
C GLU A 46 26.53 -15.94 -21.52
N ASP A 47 27.70 -15.77 -22.13
CA ASP A 47 28.20 -16.07 -23.49
C ASP A 47 27.36 -15.87 -24.78
N SER A 48 27.89 -15.04 -25.69
CA SER A 48 28.43 -15.50 -27.00
C SER A 48 29.13 -14.38 -27.80
N GLU A 49 30.09 -14.81 -28.63
CA GLU A 49 31.25 -14.09 -29.19
C GLU A 49 31.00 -13.13 -30.37
N ASN A 50 31.71 -11.99 -30.42
CA ASN A 50 32.62 -11.58 -31.52
C ASN A 50 33.21 -10.16 -31.32
N ILE A 51 34.50 -10.01 -31.68
CA ILE A 51 35.48 -8.93 -31.43
C ILE A 51 35.96 -8.38 -32.82
N PRO A 52 36.70 -7.24 -33.07
CA PRO A 52 37.33 -6.21 -32.18
C PRO A 52 37.23 -4.71 -32.63
N GLN A 53 37.54 -3.76 -31.71
CA GLN A 53 38.68 -2.81 -31.75
C GLN A 53 38.41 -1.46 -31.03
N GLU A 54 39.25 -1.24 -30.01
CA GLU A 54 39.69 0.04 -29.40
C GLU A 54 38.77 0.79 -28.43
N LEU A 55 38.91 0.46 -27.14
CA LEU A 55 39.50 1.34 -26.11
C LEU A 55 39.46 0.63 -24.74
N LEU A 56 40.39 -0.30 -24.50
CA LEU A 56 40.61 -0.92 -23.19
C LEU A 56 42.11 -0.86 -22.83
N VAL A 57 42.47 0.16 -22.06
CA VAL A 57 43.68 0.17 -21.23
C VAL A 57 43.25 0.16 -19.77
N THR A 58 43.27 -1.05 -19.22
CA THR A 58 43.67 -1.42 -17.86
C THR A 58 42.92 -0.84 -16.66
N LEU A 59 42.12 -1.68 -15.98
CA LEU A 59 42.06 -1.72 -14.51
C LEU A 59 41.82 -3.17 -14.04
N CYS A 60 42.83 -4.04 -14.22
CA CYS A 60 42.99 -5.22 -13.35
C CYS A 60 43.67 -4.78 -12.04
N PRO A 61 43.31 -5.38 -10.90
CA PRO A 61 43.92 -5.06 -9.61
C PRO A 61 45.41 -5.48 -9.62
N PRO A 62 46.31 -4.73 -8.98
CA PRO A 62 47.73 -5.06 -9.02
C PRO A 62 47.98 -6.40 -8.32
N GLN A 63 48.66 -7.29 -9.04
CA GLN A 63 49.20 -8.54 -8.53
C GLN A 63 50.08 -8.30 -7.30
N LYS A 64 49.84 -9.07 -6.23
CA LYS A 64 50.72 -9.17 -5.07
C LYS A 64 52.15 -9.49 -5.52
N ARG A 65 53.04 -8.49 -5.51
CA ARG A 65 54.48 -8.74 -5.49
C ARG A 65 54.86 -9.31 -4.13
N GLN A 66 55.26 -10.59 -4.11
CA GLN A 66 56.04 -11.15 -3.00
C GLN A 66 57.31 -10.31 -2.83
N LYS A 67 57.55 -9.78 -1.63
CA LYS A 67 58.85 -9.24 -1.22
C LYS A 67 59.37 -10.02 -0.03
N LEU A 68 60.64 -10.38 -0.15
CA LEU A 68 61.44 -11.17 0.74
C LEU A 68 61.42 -10.69 2.20
N LYS A 69 61.55 -11.65 3.11
CA LYS A 69 61.82 -11.48 4.54
C LYS A 69 63.02 -10.56 4.78
N GLY A 70 62.81 -9.51 5.59
CA GLY A 70 63.84 -8.66 6.17
C GLY A 70 63.31 -7.95 7.42
N LYS A 71 63.86 -8.38 8.57
CA LYS A 71 63.66 -8.04 10.00
C LYS A 71 62.98 -6.71 10.40
N ASP A 72 62.15 -6.84 11.45
CA ASP A 72 61.71 -5.88 12.49
C ASP A 72 62.05 -4.40 12.32
N LYS A 73 61.00 -3.55 12.33
CA LYS A 73 60.81 -2.38 13.22
C LYS A 73 59.32 -2.01 13.31
N ASP A 74 58.91 -1.55 14.48
CA ASP A 74 57.56 -1.19 14.90
C ASP A 74 56.74 -0.35 13.89
N PHE A 75 55.53 -0.81 13.57
CA PHE A 75 54.53 -0.01 12.86
C PHE A 75 53.73 0.84 13.85
N VAL A 76 54.19 2.06 14.11
CA VAL A 76 53.36 3.09 14.76
C VAL A 76 52.41 3.67 13.72
N ILE A 77 51.10 3.48 13.91
CA ILE A 77 50.06 4.19 13.15
C ILE A 77 50.09 5.66 13.59
N ALA A 78 50.91 6.47 12.93
CA ALA A 78 50.86 7.92 13.10
C ALA A 78 49.53 8.43 12.53
N ARG A 79 48.58 8.80 13.41
CA ARG A 79 47.41 9.60 13.01
C ARG A 79 47.94 10.91 12.45
N ARG A 80 47.74 11.18 11.15
CA ARG A 80 47.95 12.51 10.58
C ARG A 80 47.18 13.52 11.45
N PRO A 81 47.83 14.53 12.04
CA PRO A 81 47.11 15.64 12.64
C PRO A 81 46.21 16.23 11.56
N ARG A 82 44.94 16.46 11.88
CA ARG A 82 44.09 17.28 11.03
C ARG A 82 44.82 18.63 10.91
N LEU A 83 45.30 18.95 9.71
CA LEU A 83 45.73 20.30 9.39
C LEU A 83 44.59 21.23 9.81
N LEU A 84 44.84 22.06 10.83
CA LEU A 84 44.01 23.19 11.18
C LEU A 84 43.90 24.02 9.92
N ARG A 85 42.77 23.90 9.23
CA ARG A 85 42.44 24.68 8.06
C ARG A 85 42.45 26.13 8.52
N GLU A 86 43.40 26.91 8.02
CA GLU A 86 43.49 28.35 8.28
C GLU A 86 42.11 28.96 8.06
N THR A 87 41.62 29.69 9.07
CA THR A 87 40.31 30.33 9.05
C THR A 87 40.34 31.43 8.00
N SER A 88 39.90 31.11 6.79
CA SER A 88 39.39 32.13 5.88
C SER A 88 38.29 32.89 6.60
N SER A 89 38.28 34.22 6.48
CA SER A 89 37.33 35.18 7.07
C SER A 89 35.89 35.04 6.55
N GLY A 90 35.38 33.81 6.49
CA GLY A 90 34.05 33.44 6.05
C GLY A 90 33.22 32.88 7.20
N ILE A 91 31.90 33.02 7.08
CA ILE A 91 30.93 32.41 8.00
C ILE A 91 31.05 30.89 7.86
N SER A 92 31.28 30.19 8.97
CA SER A 92 31.36 28.72 9.00
C SER A 92 29.99 28.11 9.30
N TRP A 93 29.50 27.26 8.41
CA TRP A 93 28.29 26.46 8.64
C TRP A 93 28.51 25.31 9.62
N ASP A 94 29.78 24.93 9.87
CA ASP A 94 30.12 23.84 10.78
C ASP A 94 29.82 24.18 12.25
N THR A 95 29.70 25.46 12.60
CA THR A 95 29.38 25.91 13.96
C THR A 95 27.88 26.02 14.22
N LEU A 96 27.03 25.92 13.19
CA LEU A 96 25.58 25.98 13.36
C LEU A 96 25.11 24.78 14.20
N PRO A 97 24.23 24.92 15.21
CA PRO A 97 23.66 23.81 15.99
C PRO A 97 22.93 22.77 15.13
N ASP A 98 22.84 21.53 15.63
CA ASP A 98 22.16 20.43 14.92
C ASP A 98 20.67 20.74 14.71
N GLU A 99 20.02 21.38 15.69
CA GLU A 99 18.59 21.72 15.67
C GLU A 99 18.27 22.72 14.55
N LEU A 100 19.14 23.71 14.33
CA LEU A 100 18.96 24.68 13.25
C LEU A 100 19.24 24.06 11.88
N LEU A 101 20.17 23.11 11.77
CA LEU A 101 20.35 22.33 10.55
C LEU A 101 19.13 21.45 10.25
N LEU A 102 18.56 20.80 11.26
CA LEU A 102 17.33 20.01 11.10
C LEU A 102 16.16 20.90 10.67
N GLU A 103 16.03 22.09 11.24
CA GLU A 103 15.03 23.06 10.82
C GLU A 103 15.21 23.45 9.36
N ILE A 104 16.44 23.74 8.92
CA ILE A 104 16.76 23.99 7.50
C ILE A 104 16.39 22.77 6.63
N PHE A 105 16.73 21.56 7.07
CA PHE A 105 16.47 20.33 6.31
C PHE A 105 14.97 20.00 6.24
N SER A 106 14.17 20.47 7.20
CA SER A 106 12.72 20.28 7.22
C SER A 106 12.01 20.96 6.03
N TYR A 107 12.60 22.04 5.51
CA TYR A 107 12.12 22.75 4.32
C TYR A 107 12.50 22.07 3.00
N LEU A 108 13.42 21.09 3.02
CA LEU A 108 13.89 20.43 1.81
C LEU A 108 12.94 19.30 1.38
N PRO A 109 12.62 19.21 0.07
CA PRO A 109 11.93 18.04 -0.47
C PRO A 109 12.83 16.81 -0.41
N LEU A 110 12.24 15.62 -0.55
CA LEU A 110 12.93 14.33 -0.44
C LEU A 110 14.19 14.25 -1.30
N HIS A 111 14.10 14.70 -2.55
CA HIS A 111 15.22 14.71 -3.47
C HIS A 111 16.40 15.55 -2.97
N ASP A 112 16.14 16.76 -2.47
CA ASP A 112 17.19 17.65 -2.01
C ASP A 112 17.74 17.19 -0.66
N LEU A 113 16.89 16.64 0.21
CA LEU A 113 17.29 15.98 1.45
C LEU A 113 18.30 14.84 1.19
N LEU A 114 18.05 14.02 0.16
CA LEU A 114 18.96 12.96 -0.24
C LEU A 114 20.26 13.50 -0.84
N LYS A 115 20.22 14.62 -1.57
CA LYS A 115 21.43 15.27 -2.11
C LYS A 115 22.31 15.84 -1.00
N ILE A 116 21.73 16.57 -0.05
CA ILE A 116 22.49 17.18 1.03
C ILE A 116 23.12 16.13 1.97
N SER A 117 22.57 14.91 2.01
CA SER A 117 23.15 13.78 2.76
C SER A 117 24.57 13.40 2.30
N GLN A 118 24.98 13.82 1.10
CA GLN A 118 26.28 13.48 0.50
C GLN A 118 27.36 14.53 0.74
N THR A 119 27.03 15.64 1.41
CA THR A 119 27.93 16.79 1.59
C THR A 119 29.05 16.51 2.59
N CYS A 120 28.69 16.08 3.81
CA CYS A 120 29.63 15.73 4.87
C CYS A 120 29.02 14.71 5.84
N LYS A 121 29.84 14.07 6.67
CA LYS A 121 29.38 13.05 7.64
C LYS A 121 28.32 13.57 8.61
N ARG A 122 28.41 14.83 9.02
CA ARG A 122 27.45 15.45 9.94
C ARG A 122 26.08 15.61 9.26
N TRP A 123 26.07 16.14 8.04
CA TRP A 123 24.85 16.33 7.25
C TRP A 123 24.23 15.00 6.83
N HIS A 124 25.04 13.99 6.51
CA HIS A 124 24.57 12.63 6.29
C HIS A 124 23.76 12.11 7.48
N ARG A 125 24.34 12.18 8.69
CA ARG A 125 23.66 11.75 9.93
C ARG A 125 22.37 12.53 10.17
N LEU A 126 22.40 13.86 10.05
CA LEU A 126 21.24 14.72 10.31
C LEU A 126 20.15 14.59 9.24
N SER A 127 20.51 14.33 7.99
CA SER A 127 19.54 14.10 6.91
C SER A 127 18.70 12.84 7.11
N LEU A 128 19.20 11.89 7.92
CA LEU A 128 18.51 10.66 8.31
C LEU A 128 17.93 10.76 9.73
N ASP A 129 17.76 11.97 10.26
CA ASP A 129 17.12 12.16 11.56
C ASP A 129 15.63 11.86 11.48
N GLU A 130 15.12 11.15 12.49
CA GLU A 130 13.72 10.70 12.55
C GLU A 130 12.71 11.84 12.41
N SER A 131 13.02 13.05 12.91
CA SER A 131 12.13 14.22 12.82
C SER A 131 11.79 14.59 11.37
N LEU A 132 12.66 14.27 10.42
CA LEU A 132 12.49 14.58 9.00
C LEU A 132 11.64 13.51 8.28
N TRP A 133 11.66 12.26 8.73
CA TRP A 133 11.11 11.12 7.96
C TRP A 133 9.73 10.64 8.41
N GLN A 134 9.05 11.41 9.26
CA GLN A 134 7.74 11.05 9.82
C GLN A 134 6.72 10.59 8.78
N THR A 135 6.64 11.27 7.62
CA THR A 135 5.66 10.97 6.58
C THR A 135 6.30 10.89 5.19
N LEU A 136 6.08 9.78 4.49
CA LEU A 136 6.76 9.43 3.23
C LEU A 136 5.79 8.85 2.19
N ASP A 137 5.79 9.41 0.99
CA ASP A 137 5.02 8.94 -0.18
C ASP A 137 5.94 8.52 -1.34
N LEU A 138 5.91 7.22 -1.63
CA LEU A 138 6.61 6.55 -2.72
C LEU A 138 5.64 5.85 -3.69
N SER A 139 4.41 6.35 -3.82
CA SER A 139 3.39 5.74 -4.69
C SER A 139 3.85 5.60 -6.14
N GLY A 140 3.56 4.45 -6.76
CA GLY A 140 3.81 4.21 -8.18
C GLY A 140 5.29 4.07 -8.54
N LYS A 141 6.14 3.66 -7.60
CA LYS A 141 7.58 3.58 -7.81
C LYS A 141 8.08 2.13 -7.91
N ASN A 142 9.18 1.96 -8.63
CA ASN A 142 9.96 0.71 -8.62
C ASN A 142 11.08 0.87 -7.59
N LEU A 143 10.93 0.19 -6.46
CA LEU A 143 11.88 0.28 -5.35
C LEU A 143 12.92 -0.82 -5.47
N LEU A 144 14.18 -0.41 -5.56
CA LEU A 144 15.32 -1.33 -5.58
C LEU A 144 15.44 -2.13 -4.28
N PRO A 145 16.11 -3.30 -4.32
CA PRO A 145 16.40 -4.10 -3.13
C PRO A 145 17.00 -3.26 -1.99
N GLY A 146 16.52 -3.49 -0.78
CA GLY A 146 17.00 -2.79 0.41
C GLY A 146 16.45 -1.39 0.65
N VAL A 147 15.92 -0.70 -0.37
CA VAL A 147 15.49 0.70 -0.23
C VAL A 147 14.39 0.83 0.80
N MET A 148 13.33 0.03 0.66
CA MET A 148 12.21 0.06 1.61
C MET A 148 12.66 -0.26 3.04
N GLY A 149 13.51 -1.28 3.20
CA GLY A 149 14.02 -1.67 4.52
C GLY A 149 14.81 -0.57 5.21
N ARG A 150 15.69 0.13 4.48
CA ARG A 150 16.43 1.28 4.99
C ARG A 150 15.50 2.44 5.34
N LEU A 151 14.58 2.81 4.45
CA LEU A 151 13.68 3.95 4.64
C LEU A 151 12.77 3.77 5.86
N LEU A 152 12.13 2.60 5.99
CA LEU A 152 11.27 2.32 7.14
C LEU A 152 12.06 2.32 8.45
N ALA A 153 13.32 1.87 8.43
CA ALA A 153 14.19 1.84 9.59
C ALA A 153 14.62 3.24 10.10
N VAL A 154 14.46 4.30 9.31
CA VAL A 154 14.75 5.69 9.73
C VAL A 154 13.73 6.21 10.75
N GLY A 155 12.57 5.54 10.90
CA GLY A 155 11.52 5.96 11.83
C GLY A 155 10.31 6.57 11.12
N VAL A 156 9.99 6.10 9.92
CA VAL A 156 8.77 6.49 9.21
C VAL A 156 7.54 6.07 10.02
N VAL A 157 6.60 7.00 10.22
CA VAL A 157 5.34 6.78 10.93
C VAL A 157 4.18 6.58 9.96
N ALA A 158 4.13 7.38 8.89
CA ALA A 158 3.12 7.28 7.84
C ALA A 158 3.80 6.97 6.50
N PHE A 159 3.55 5.78 5.96
CA PHE A 159 4.15 5.28 4.72
C PHE A 159 3.10 5.00 3.66
N ARG A 160 3.12 5.80 2.59
CA ARG A 160 2.24 5.65 1.44
C ARG A 160 3.04 5.11 0.26
N CYS A 161 2.71 3.92 -0.22
CA CYS A 161 3.39 3.31 -1.36
C CYS A 161 2.49 2.45 -2.27
N PRO A 162 1.20 2.79 -2.51
CA PRO A 162 0.34 1.98 -3.38
C PRO A 162 0.87 1.90 -4.82
N ARG A 163 0.54 0.81 -5.50
CA ARG A 163 0.86 0.54 -6.92
C ARG A 163 2.37 0.58 -7.22
N SER A 164 3.18 0.16 -6.26
CA SER A 164 4.64 0.17 -6.37
C SER A 164 5.18 -1.25 -6.57
N CYS A 165 6.32 -1.39 -7.22
CA CYS A 165 7.06 -2.65 -7.27
C CYS A 165 8.08 -2.66 -6.12
N VAL A 166 7.97 -3.66 -5.25
CA VAL A 166 8.77 -3.76 -4.04
C VAL A 166 9.59 -5.05 -4.08
N ASP A 167 10.89 -4.90 -4.28
CA ASP A 167 11.83 -6.01 -4.17
C ASP A 167 12.26 -6.26 -2.71
N GLN A 168 13.07 -7.30 -2.48
CA GLN A 168 13.47 -7.74 -1.15
C GLN A 168 14.01 -6.59 -0.27
N PRO A 169 13.38 -6.31 0.89
CA PRO A 169 13.88 -5.35 1.84
C PRO A 169 15.06 -5.96 2.58
N LEU A 170 16.13 -5.18 2.64
CA LEU A 170 17.35 -5.50 3.34
C LEU A 170 17.34 -4.66 4.61
N PHE A 171 16.92 -5.27 5.71
CA PHE A 171 16.99 -4.67 7.02
C PHE A 171 18.37 -4.93 7.63
N GLN A 172 19.08 -3.87 8.00
CA GLN A 172 20.41 -3.98 8.62
C GLN A 172 20.35 -4.51 10.07
N ASN A 173 19.18 -4.46 10.72
CA ASN A 173 18.98 -4.91 12.09
C ASN A 173 17.54 -5.42 12.30
N PHE A 174 17.28 -6.07 13.43
CA PHE A 174 15.95 -6.57 13.83
C PHE A 174 15.11 -5.56 14.62
N ARG A 175 15.36 -4.25 14.47
CA ARG A 175 14.61 -3.25 15.23
C ARG A 175 13.14 -3.20 14.79
N PRO A 176 12.20 -3.02 15.73
CA PRO A 176 10.80 -2.82 15.38
C PRO A 176 10.62 -1.52 14.61
N LEU A 177 9.73 -1.54 13.63
CA LEU A 177 9.39 -0.37 12.83
C LEU A 177 8.45 0.55 13.62
N ARG A 178 8.53 1.86 13.35
CA ARG A 178 7.67 2.87 13.98
C ARG A 178 6.38 3.17 13.20
N VAL A 179 6.18 2.48 12.07
CA VAL A 179 5.06 2.74 11.16
C VAL A 179 3.74 2.49 11.88
N GLN A 180 2.84 3.47 11.78
CA GLN A 180 1.48 3.43 12.31
C GLN A 180 0.45 3.46 11.19
N HIS A 181 0.78 4.08 10.06
CA HIS A 181 -0.10 4.17 8.90
C HIS A 181 0.63 3.65 7.68
N MET A 182 0.15 2.58 7.07
CA MET A 182 0.80 1.95 5.93
C MET A 182 -0.19 1.61 4.82
N ASP A 183 0.08 2.12 3.62
CA ASP A 183 -0.65 1.78 2.40
C ASP A 183 0.29 1.12 1.39
N LEU A 184 0.07 -0.17 1.14
CA LEU A 184 0.75 -0.98 0.11
C LEU A 184 -0.25 -1.51 -0.94
N SER A 185 -1.40 -0.87 -1.07
CA SER A 185 -2.48 -1.32 -1.95
C SER A 185 -2.01 -1.50 -3.39
N ASN A 186 -2.33 -2.65 -3.99
CA ASN A 186 -2.03 -3.00 -5.38
C ASN A 186 -0.53 -2.95 -5.72
N CYS A 187 0.35 -3.17 -4.74
CA CYS A 187 1.77 -3.34 -4.97
C CYS A 187 2.10 -4.67 -5.64
N ILE A 188 3.20 -4.69 -6.40
CA ILE A 188 3.82 -5.93 -6.87
C ILE A 188 4.87 -6.30 -5.82
N VAL A 189 4.51 -7.22 -4.92
CA VAL A 189 5.36 -7.64 -3.81
C VAL A 189 5.17 -9.13 -3.52
N LYS A 190 6.26 -9.85 -3.28
CA LYS A 190 6.20 -11.27 -2.89
C LYS A 190 5.74 -11.41 -1.44
N ALA A 191 4.97 -12.45 -1.12
CA ALA A 191 4.50 -12.71 0.25
C ALA A 191 5.65 -12.75 1.29
N ALA A 192 6.77 -13.43 0.98
CA ALA A 192 7.94 -13.45 1.86
C ALA A 192 8.54 -12.05 2.14
N THR A 193 8.54 -11.18 1.13
CA THR A 193 8.95 -9.78 1.28
C THR A 193 7.98 -9.03 2.19
N LEU A 194 6.68 -9.16 1.94
CA LEU A 194 5.65 -8.50 2.75
C LEU A 194 5.71 -8.95 4.21
N GLN A 195 5.85 -10.26 4.45
CA GLN A 195 6.05 -10.83 5.78
C GLN A 195 7.27 -10.23 6.49
N SER A 196 8.41 -10.11 5.79
CA SER A 196 9.64 -9.57 6.39
C SER A 196 9.51 -8.12 6.89
N ILE A 197 8.53 -7.37 6.36
CA ILE A 197 8.18 -6.01 6.78
C ILE A 197 7.19 -6.07 7.95
N LEU A 198 6.07 -6.78 7.76
CA LEU A 198 4.97 -6.80 8.72
C LEU A 198 5.33 -7.49 10.04
N CYS A 199 6.22 -8.48 10.04
CA CYS A 199 6.69 -9.14 11.26
C CYS A 199 7.43 -8.21 12.25
N ARG A 200 7.81 -7.01 11.77
CA ARG A 200 8.48 -5.94 12.52
C ARG A 200 7.54 -4.80 12.91
N CYS A 201 6.28 -4.86 12.49
CA CYS A 201 5.25 -3.88 12.79
C CYS A 201 4.40 -4.35 13.98
N SER A 202 4.38 -3.58 15.06
CA SER A 202 3.56 -3.85 16.25
C SER A 202 2.82 -2.60 16.76
N ARG A 203 2.72 -1.57 15.92
CA ARG A 203 2.14 -0.26 16.22
C ARG A 203 1.21 0.26 15.12
N LEU A 204 0.83 -0.60 14.17
CA LEU A 204 -0.06 -0.20 13.08
C LEU A 204 -1.43 0.16 13.65
N GLN A 205 -1.93 1.31 13.20
CA GLN A 205 -3.27 1.80 13.45
C GLN A 205 -4.12 1.76 12.17
N ASN A 206 -3.52 2.10 11.02
CA ASN A 206 -4.20 2.04 9.73
C ASN A 206 -3.34 1.23 8.75
N LEU A 207 -3.91 0.18 8.17
CA LEU A 207 -3.22 -0.70 7.24
C LEU A 207 -4.10 -0.99 6.03
N SER A 208 -3.51 -0.89 4.84
CA SER A 208 -4.12 -1.38 3.61
C SER A 208 -3.16 -2.21 2.80
N LEU A 209 -3.60 -3.43 2.51
CA LEU A 209 -2.91 -4.44 1.71
C LEU A 209 -3.76 -4.88 0.52
N GLU A 210 -4.67 -4.02 0.08
CA GLU A 210 -5.65 -4.33 -0.96
C GLU A 210 -5.00 -4.95 -2.21
N GLY A 211 -5.57 -6.05 -2.70
CA GLY A 211 -5.14 -6.74 -3.90
C GLY A 211 -3.81 -7.51 -3.76
N LEU A 212 -3.33 -7.76 -2.53
CA LEU A 212 -2.11 -8.52 -2.28
C LEU A 212 -2.39 -9.96 -1.87
N GLU A 213 -1.54 -10.88 -2.33
CA GLU A 213 -1.47 -12.24 -1.81
C GLU A 213 -0.73 -12.26 -0.46
N LEU A 214 -1.40 -12.83 0.55
CA LEU A 214 -0.93 -12.91 1.93
C LEU A 214 -0.53 -14.35 2.28
N SER A 215 -0.53 -14.67 3.57
CA SER A 215 -0.34 -16.01 4.13
C SER A 215 -0.84 -16.03 5.57
N ASP A 216 -1.06 -17.20 6.15
CA ASP A 216 -1.40 -17.35 7.57
C ASP A 216 -0.36 -16.72 8.50
N VAL A 217 0.92 -16.71 8.09
CA VAL A 217 1.98 -16.06 8.86
C VAL A 217 1.81 -14.55 8.83
N ILE A 218 1.51 -13.98 7.65
CA ILE A 218 1.26 -12.54 7.49
C ILE A 218 0.03 -12.10 8.28
N ALA A 219 -1.07 -12.85 8.23
CA ALA A 219 -2.28 -12.55 8.99
C ALA A 219 -2.00 -12.51 10.51
N ARG A 220 -1.23 -13.49 11.02
CA ARG A 220 -0.80 -13.51 12.44
C ARG A 220 0.19 -12.38 12.77
N ASP A 221 1.05 -11.98 11.85
CA ASP A 221 1.91 -10.80 12.04
C ASP A 221 1.09 -9.51 12.12
N ILE A 222 0.01 -9.38 11.33
CA ILE A 222 -0.94 -8.26 11.43
C ILE A 222 -1.66 -8.29 12.78
N ALA A 223 -2.08 -9.47 13.25
CA ALA A 223 -2.78 -9.67 14.54
C ALA A 223 -2.02 -9.10 15.75
N ARG A 224 -0.69 -8.98 15.68
CA ARG A 224 0.15 -8.39 16.74
C ARG A 224 -0.08 -6.89 16.95
N ASN A 225 -0.83 -6.23 16.07
CA ASN A 225 -1.14 -4.81 16.13
C ASN A 225 -2.50 -4.60 16.80
N SER A 226 -2.56 -4.70 18.14
CA SER A 226 -3.82 -4.56 18.90
C SER A 226 -4.46 -3.17 18.83
N GLU A 227 -3.70 -2.16 18.39
CA GLU A 227 -4.14 -0.76 18.23
C GLU A 227 -4.67 -0.47 16.82
N LEU A 228 -4.92 -1.50 16.00
CA LEU A 228 -5.42 -1.35 14.64
C LEU A 228 -6.85 -0.81 14.65
N VAL A 229 -7.05 0.34 14.01
CA VAL A 229 -8.31 1.08 13.87
C VAL A 229 -8.93 0.86 12.49
N ARG A 230 -8.12 0.90 11.41
CA ARG A 230 -8.60 0.71 10.03
C ARG A 230 -7.82 -0.37 9.30
N LEU A 231 -8.52 -1.39 8.83
CA LEU A 231 -7.92 -2.49 8.08
C LEU A 231 -8.63 -2.68 6.73
N ASN A 232 -7.86 -2.58 5.64
CA ASN A 232 -8.34 -2.87 4.30
C ASN A 232 -7.56 -4.03 3.69
N LEU A 233 -8.22 -5.19 3.60
CA LEU A 233 -7.77 -6.41 2.94
C LEU A 233 -8.61 -6.74 1.71
N LEU A 234 -9.23 -5.73 1.08
CA LEU A 234 -10.04 -5.92 -0.12
C LEU A 234 -9.24 -6.70 -1.17
N GLY A 235 -9.83 -7.77 -1.71
CA GLY A 235 -9.22 -8.57 -2.76
C GLY A 235 -7.93 -9.31 -2.35
N CYS A 236 -7.63 -9.39 -1.05
CA CYS A 236 -6.55 -10.23 -0.57
C CYS A 236 -6.89 -11.72 -0.68
N SER A 237 -5.86 -12.56 -0.66
CA SER A 237 -5.98 -14.02 -0.69
C SER A 237 -4.81 -14.69 0.04
N GLY A 238 -4.84 -16.01 0.15
CA GLY A 238 -3.73 -16.85 0.60
C GLY A 238 -3.73 -17.17 2.10
N PHE A 239 -4.80 -16.89 2.84
CA PHE A 239 -4.87 -17.16 4.28
C PHE A 239 -6.16 -17.85 4.72
N SER A 240 -6.04 -18.70 5.74
CA SER A 240 -7.10 -19.57 6.24
C SER A 240 -8.09 -18.86 7.17
N ALA A 241 -9.25 -19.48 7.37
CA ALA A 241 -10.27 -19.02 8.32
C ALA A 241 -9.73 -18.95 9.75
N SER A 242 -8.88 -19.91 10.17
CA SER A 242 -8.22 -19.87 11.49
C SER A 242 -7.27 -18.68 11.63
N ALA A 243 -6.51 -18.35 10.58
CA ALA A 243 -5.64 -17.17 10.63
C ALA A 243 -6.44 -15.85 10.64
N LEU A 244 -7.60 -15.82 9.98
CA LEU A 244 -8.55 -14.69 10.05
C LEU A 244 -9.14 -14.55 11.45
N GLU A 245 -9.48 -15.67 12.11
CA GLU A 245 -9.98 -15.68 13.50
C GLU A 245 -8.97 -15.06 14.46
N ASP A 246 -7.70 -15.50 14.39
CA ASP A 246 -6.60 -14.94 15.19
C ASP A 246 -6.46 -13.43 14.99
N LEU A 247 -6.55 -12.98 13.74
CA LEU A 247 -6.43 -11.58 13.36
C LEU A 247 -7.57 -10.75 13.96
N LEU A 248 -8.82 -11.15 13.73
CA LEU A 248 -10.00 -10.39 14.16
C LEU A 248 -10.14 -10.38 15.67
N SER A 249 -9.85 -11.51 16.33
CA SER A 249 -9.91 -11.63 17.79
C SER A 249 -8.86 -10.75 18.49
N SER A 250 -7.71 -10.52 17.85
CA SER A 250 -6.65 -9.67 18.41
C SER A 250 -6.92 -8.17 18.20
N CYS A 251 -7.56 -7.79 17.09
CA CYS A 251 -7.83 -6.40 16.71
C CYS A 251 -9.09 -5.83 17.38
N SER A 252 -9.12 -5.79 18.71
CA SER A 252 -10.29 -5.35 19.49
C SER A 252 -10.68 -3.87 19.35
N LYS A 253 -9.79 -3.02 18.83
CA LYS A 253 -10.01 -1.57 18.63
C LYS A 253 -10.43 -1.19 17.21
N LEU A 254 -10.71 -2.18 16.38
CA LEU A 254 -11.05 -1.97 14.98
C LEU A 254 -12.35 -1.16 14.84
N ASP A 255 -12.31 -0.13 14.00
CA ASP A 255 -13.42 0.78 13.70
C ASP A 255 -13.88 0.62 12.26
N GLU A 256 -12.93 0.51 11.32
CA GLU A 256 -13.21 0.32 9.89
C GLU A 256 -12.55 -0.97 9.38
N LEU A 257 -13.36 -1.85 8.78
CA LEU A 257 -12.89 -3.11 8.20
C LEU A 257 -13.42 -3.31 6.80
N ASN A 258 -12.51 -3.56 5.86
CA ASN A 258 -12.84 -3.98 4.51
C ASN A 258 -12.20 -5.34 4.23
N LEU A 259 -13.04 -6.39 4.17
CA LEU A 259 -12.65 -7.76 3.80
C LEU A 259 -13.22 -8.16 2.43
N SER A 260 -13.81 -7.23 1.69
CA SER A 260 -14.56 -7.56 0.49
C SER A 260 -13.74 -8.22 -0.61
N TRP A 261 -14.38 -9.04 -1.44
CA TRP A 261 -13.80 -9.63 -2.65
C TRP A 261 -12.55 -10.50 -2.45
N CYS A 262 -12.30 -11.04 -1.25
CA CYS A 262 -11.29 -12.09 -1.06
C CYS A 262 -11.74 -13.36 -1.80
N CYS A 263 -11.08 -13.67 -2.92
CA CYS A 263 -11.61 -14.62 -3.91
C CYS A 263 -11.51 -16.10 -3.49
N ASP A 264 -10.63 -16.40 -2.54
CA ASP A 264 -10.40 -17.72 -1.97
C ASP A 264 -11.21 -17.98 -0.70
N PHE A 265 -11.96 -16.98 -0.21
CA PHE A 265 -12.79 -17.13 0.98
C PHE A 265 -14.01 -18.02 0.73
N THR A 266 -14.18 -18.99 1.61
CA THR A 266 -15.33 -19.91 1.69
C THR A 266 -16.37 -19.39 2.68
N ALA A 267 -17.51 -20.10 2.81
CA ALA A 267 -18.50 -19.81 3.85
C ALA A 267 -17.91 -19.84 5.27
N GLU A 268 -16.92 -20.71 5.53
CA GLU A 268 -16.21 -20.76 6.82
C GLU A 268 -15.51 -19.42 7.15
N HIS A 269 -14.90 -18.78 6.15
CA HIS A 269 -14.24 -17.48 6.36
C HIS A 269 -15.26 -16.38 6.67
N VAL A 270 -16.41 -16.39 5.98
CA VAL A 270 -17.50 -15.44 6.24
C VAL A 270 -18.05 -15.63 7.66
N GLN A 271 -18.29 -16.88 8.08
CA GLN A 271 -18.73 -17.22 9.43
C GLN A 271 -17.74 -16.76 10.50
N VAL A 272 -16.44 -17.00 10.28
CA VAL A 272 -15.39 -16.49 11.17
C VAL A 272 -15.41 -14.96 11.23
N ALA A 273 -15.54 -14.28 10.08
CA ALA A 273 -15.58 -12.83 10.02
C ALA A 273 -16.74 -12.27 10.86
N VAL A 274 -17.97 -12.72 10.63
CA VAL A 274 -19.13 -12.21 11.39
C VAL A 274 -19.09 -12.60 12.88
N SER A 275 -18.46 -13.72 13.22
CA SER A 275 -18.34 -14.23 14.60
C SER A 275 -17.21 -13.58 15.41
N HIS A 276 -16.18 -13.03 14.77
CA HIS A 276 -14.98 -12.53 15.45
C HIS A 276 -14.67 -11.05 15.19
N VAL A 277 -15.34 -10.39 14.25
CA VAL A 277 -15.25 -8.93 14.11
C VAL A 277 -15.55 -8.25 15.46
N SER A 278 -14.76 -7.24 15.83
CA SER A 278 -14.96 -6.51 17.08
C SER A 278 -16.30 -5.77 17.08
N GLY A 279 -17.03 -5.82 18.21
CA GLY A 279 -18.25 -5.04 18.40
C GLY A 279 -18.03 -3.52 18.46
N THR A 280 -16.79 -3.05 18.34
CA THR A 280 -16.44 -1.63 18.17
C THR A 280 -16.57 -1.15 16.73
N VAL A 281 -16.62 -2.05 15.74
CA VAL A 281 -16.64 -1.68 14.32
C VAL A 281 -17.87 -0.85 13.99
N THR A 282 -17.63 0.28 13.31
CA THR A 282 -18.68 1.18 12.81
C THR A 282 -18.81 1.12 11.29
N GLN A 283 -17.76 0.73 10.57
CA GLN A 283 -17.79 0.62 9.11
C GLN A 283 -17.29 -0.74 8.65
N LEU A 284 -18.13 -1.52 7.97
CA LEU A 284 -17.82 -2.88 7.56
C LEU A 284 -18.17 -3.13 6.09
N ASN A 285 -17.22 -3.69 5.35
CA ASN A 285 -17.45 -4.20 4.00
C ASN A 285 -17.19 -5.71 3.92
N LEU A 286 -18.27 -6.47 3.67
CA LEU A 286 -18.26 -7.91 3.39
C LEU A 286 -18.88 -8.22 2.02
N SER A 287 -18.72 -7.31 1.05
CA SER A 287 -19.24 -7.52 -0.30
C SER A 287 -18.45 -8.56 -1.10
N GLY A 288 -19.09 -9.18 -2.08
CA GLY A 288 -18.44 -10.04 -3.09
C GLY A 288 -18.47 -11.55 -2.80
N TYR A 289 -19.07 -11.99 -1.70
CA TYR A 289 -19.08 -13.41 -1.30
C TYR A 289 -20.21 -14.26 -1.90
N ARG A 290 -21.15 -13.66 -2.64
CA ARG A 290 -22.19 -14.36 -3.42
C ARG A 290 -22.94 -15.44 -2.62
N GLN A 291 -22.64 -16.71 -2.87
CA GLN A 291 -23.28 -17.86 -2.22
C GLN A 291 -22.73 -18.20 -0.84
N ASN A 292 -21.60 -17.60 -0.44
CA ASN A 292 -20.94 -17.92 0.83
C ASN A 292 -21.47 -17.08 2.00
N LEU A 293 -22.22 -15.99 1.74
CA LEU A 293 -22.82 -15.15 2.77
C LEU A 293 -24.33 -15.38 2.80
N GLN A 294 -24.81 -15.87 3.94
CA GLN A 294 -26.19 -16.27 4.19
C GLN A 294 -26.88 -15.31 5.16
N ARG A 295 -28.19 -15.52 5.36
CA ARG A 295 -28.99 -14.71 6.30
C ARG A 295 -28.48 -14.86 7.73
N GLU A 296 -28.14 -16.06 8.15
CA GLU A 296 -27.67 -16.37 9.50
C GLU A 296 -26.37 -15.60 9.84
N ASP A 297 -25.52 -15.36 8.83
CA ASP A 297 -24.31 -14.55 8.97
C ASP A 297 -24.66 -13.08 9.24
N VAL A 298 -25.69 -12.55 8.55
CA VAL A 298 -26.20 -11.19 8.78
C VAL A 298 -26.81 -11.08 10.18
N THR A 299 -27.60 -12.07 10.61
CA THR A 299 -28.15 -12.11 11.98
C THR A 299 -27.03 -12.06 13.02
N THR A 300 -26.03 -12.94 12.88
CA THR A 300 -24.86 -13.00 13.78
C THR A 300 -24.10 -11.67 13.80
N LEU A 301 -23.89 -11.06 12.63
CA LEU A 301 -23.20 -9.79 12.50
C LEU A 301 -23.94 -8.66 13.23
N VAL A 302 -25.25 -8.54 13.00
CA VAL A 302 -26.10 -7.48 13.57
C VAL A 302 -26.17 -7.59 15.09
N GLU A 303 -26.31 -8.80 15.64
CA GLU A 303 -26.35 -9.03 17.08
C GLU A 303 -25.03 -8.64 17.77
N ARG A 304 -23.89 -8.90 17.12
CA ARG A 304 -22.56 -8.63 17.69
C ARG A 304 -22.06 -7.21 17.46
N CYS A 305 -22.49 -6.55 16.37
CA CYS A 305 -21.99 -5.25 15.94
C CYS A 305 -23.10 -4.17 15.92
N PRO A 306 -23.73 -3.84 17.06
CA PRO A 306 -24.85 -2.89 17.10
C PRO A 306 -24.45 -1.44 16.81
N LYS A 307 -23.15 -1.14 16.74
CA LYS A 307 -22.60 0.20 16.49
C LYS A 307 -22.35 0.49 15.00
N LEU A 308 -22.73 -0.42 14.11
CA LEU A 308 -22.56 -0.24 12.67
C LEU A 308 -23.27 1.03 12.19
N VAL A 309 -22.50 1.87 11.50
CA VAL A 309 -22.91 3.11 10.83
C VAL A 309 -22.91 2.91 9.32
N GLN A 310 -21.91 2.20 8.78
CA GLN A 310 -21.83 1.87 7.36
C GLN A 310 -21.66 0.37 7.16
N LEU A 311 -22.54 -0.24 6.37
CA LEU A 311 -22.52 -1.66 6.08
C LEU A 311 -22.66 -1.90 4.57
N ASP A 312 -21.70 -2.62 4.00
CA ASP A 312 -21.70 -3.00 2.59
C ASP A 312 -21.72 -4.53 2.46
N LEU A 313 -22.85 -5.04 1.96
CA LEU A 313 -23.11 -6.44 1.68
C LEU A 313 -23.42 -6.66 0.19
N SER A 314 -22.90 -5.78 -0.68
CA SER A 314 -23.11 -5.89 -2.13
C SER A 314 -22.66 -7.26 -2.66
N ASP A 315 -23.28 -7.71 -3.75
CA ASP A 315 -22.99 -8.99 -4.40
C ASP A 315 -23.21 -10.21 -3.48
N SER A 316 -24.12 -10.11 -2.52
CA SER A 316 -24.55 -11.22 -1.66
C SER A 316 -25.83 -11.83 -2.22
N VAL A 317 -25.68 -12.74 -3.18
CA VAL A 317 -26.78 -13.27 -4.01
C VAL A 317 -27.79 -14.09 -3.20
N MET A 318 -27.41 -14.63 -2.05
CA MET A 318 -28.32 -15.44 -1.21
C MET A 318 -29.19 -14.60 -0.28
N LEU A 319 -28.92 -13.30 -0.15
CA LEU A 319 -29.73 -12.40 0.65
C LEU A 319 -31.04 -12.09 -0.07
N LYS A 320 -32.14 -12.40 0.61
CA LYS A 320 -33.52 -12.19 0.17
C LYS A 320 -34.15 -11.04 0.95
N SER A 321 -35.35 -10.64 0.53
CA SER A 321 -36.11 -9.55 1.16
C SER A 321 -36.39 -9.75 2.66
N ASP A 322 -36.37 -11.00 3.12
CA ASP A 322 -36.64 -11.37 4.50
C ASP A 322 -35.49 -10.97 5.46
N CYS A 323 -34.26 -10.77 4.96
CA CYS A 323 -33.10 -10.31 5.75
C CYS A 323 -33.11 -8.79 6.06
N LEU A 324 -34.05 -8.04 5.48
CA LEU A 324 -34.12 -6.59 5.68
C LEU A 324 -34.58 -6.22 7.10
N GLN A 325 -35.30 -7.13 7.76
CA GLN A 325 -35.79 -6.93 9.14
C GLN A 325 -34.63 -6.85 10.14
N GLU A 326 -33.54 -7.56 9.90
CA GLU A 326 -32.35 -7.57 10.75
C GLU A 326 -31.73 -6.16 10.87
N PHE A 327 -31.70 -5.40 9.78
CA PHE A 327 -31.07 -4.07 9.77
C PHE A 327 -31.79 -3.05 10.67
N HIS A 328 -33.05 -3.29 11.05
CA HIS A 328 -33.78 -2.45 11.99
C HIS A 328 -33.18 -2.47 13.40
N GLN A 329 -32.41 -3.50 13.73
CA GLN A 329 -31.70 -3.59 15.01
C GLN A 329 -30.47 -2.65 15.06
N LEU A 330 -29.96 -2.21 13.90
CA LEU A 330 -28.81 -1.33 13.81
C LEU A 330 -29.25 0.14 13.93
N LEU A 331 -29.40 0.60 15.18
CA LEU A 331 -29.92 1.93 15.50
C LEU A 331 -29.07 3.10 14.99
N TYR A 332 -27.81 2.85 14.64
CA TYR A 332 -26.86 3.86 14.16
C TYR A 332 -26.59 3.78 12.65
N LEU A 333 -27.20 2.83 11.94
CA LEU A 333 -26.96 2.59 10.53
C LEU A 333 -27.38 3.79 9.69
N GLN A 334 -26.44 4.34 8.93
CA GLN A 334 -26.60 5.50 8.07
C GLN A 334 -26.38 5.17 6.59
N ASP A 335 -25.49 4.23 6.29
CA ASP A 335 -25.09 3.92 4.92
C ASP A 335 -25.18 2.40 4.70
N LEU A 336 -26.13 1.97 3.87
CA LEU A 336 -26.34 0.55 3.55
C LEU A 336 -26.12 0.30 2.05
N SER A 337 -25.35 -0.72 1.71
CA SER A 337 -25.20 -1.18 0.32
C SER A 337 -25.62 -2.64 0.17
N LEU A 338 -26.59 -2.87 -0.71
CA LEU A 338 -27.15 -4.16 -1.13
C LEU A 338 -27.13 -4.27 -2.66
N SER A 339 -26.15 -3.62 -3.30
CA SER A 339 -26.04 -3.61 -4.75
C SER A 339 -25.83 -5.03 -5.27
N ARG A 340 -26.51 -5.40 -6.36
CA ARG A 340 -26.43 -6.73 -6.99
C ARG A 340 -26.85 -7.90 -6.08
N CYS A 341 -27.64 -7.65 -5.04
CA CYS A 341 -28.35 -8.69 -4.29
C CYS A 341 -29.65 -9.08 -5.03
N TYR A 342 -29.50 -9.87 -6.10
CA TYR A 342 -30.56 -10.11 -7.10
C TYR A 342 -31.85 -10.76 -6.57
N GLU A 343 -31.80 -11.41 -5.41
CA GLU A 343 -32.95 -12.06 -4.78
C GLU A 343 -33.78 -11.11 -3.88
N ILE A 344 -33.38 -9.84 -3.77
CA ILE A 344 -34.14 -8.80 -3.07
C ILE A 344 -35.13 -8.16 -4.04
N SER A 345 -36.41 -8.19 -3.69
CA SER A 345 -37.47 -7.54 -4.47
C SER A 345 -37.37 -6.02 -4.31
N PRO A 346 -37.42 -5.23 -5.40
CA PRO A 346 -37.42 -3.76 -5.31
C PRO A 346 -38.54 -3.20 -4.44
N ALA A 347 -39.69 -3.88 -4.35
CA ALA A 347 -40.79 -3.45 -3.49
C ALA A 347 -40.47 -3.58 -1.99
N ALA A 348 -39.67 -4.59 -1.60
CA ALA A 348 -39.29 -4.80 -0.21
C ALA A 348 -38.28 -3.75 0.29
N LEU A 349 -37.56 -3.08 -0.61
CA LEU A 349 -36.64 -1.98 -0.25
C LEU A 349 -37.35 -0.81 0.44
N LEU A 350 -38.68 -0.70 0.31
CA LEU A 350 -39.48 0.28 1.04
C LEU A 350 -39.39 0.10 2.55
N GLU A 351 -39.23 -1.14 3.04
CA GLU A 351 -39.08 -1.45 4.47
C GLU A 351 -37.82 -0.81 5.07
N LEU A 352 -36.77 -0.61 4.27
CA LEU A 352 -35.55 0.06 4.73
C LEU A 352 -35.76 1.56 5.01
N GLY A 353 -36.87 2.13 4.52
CA GLY A 353 -37.27 3.51 4.80
C GLY A 353 -37.57 3.76 6.27
N ASP A 354 -37.95 2.71 7.02
CA ASP A 354 -38.32 2.78 8.44
C ASP A 354 -37.09 2.81 9.37
N ILE A 355 -35.88 2.58 8.84
CA ILE A 355 -34.63 2.67 9.60
C ILE A 355 -34.33 4.16 9.90
N PRO A 356 -34.41 4.61 11.17
CA PRO A 356 -34.49 6.04 11.49
C PRO A 356 -33.26 6.87 11.12
N MET A 357 -32.08 6.26 11.18
CA MET A 357 -30.80 6.93 10.92
C MET A 357 -30.30 6.73 9.50
N LEU A 358 -30.99 5.94 8.67
CA LEU A 358 -30.53 5.64 7.33
C LEU A 358 -30.55 6.91 6.47
N LYS A 359 -29.43 7.16 5.78
CA LYS A 359 -29.19 8.35 4.95
C LYS A 359 -28.89 7.99 3.52
N THR A 360 -28.16 6.90 3.29
CA THR A 360 -27.81 6.46 1.93
C THR A 360 -28.08 4.98 1.75
N LEU A 361 -28.56 4.65 0.55
CA LEU A 361 -28.87 3.29 0.14
C LEU A 361 -28.30 3.04 -1.26
N GLN A 362 -27.41 2.07 -1.39
CA GLN A 362 -26.86 1.65 -2.68
C GLN A 362 -27.45 0.29 -3.06
N VAL A 363 -28.24 0.27 -4.13
CA VAL A 363 -29.00 -0.89 -4.66
C VAL A 363 -28.81 -0.97 -6.18
N PHE A 364 -27.57 -0.78 -6.64
CA PHE A 364 -27.26 -0.85 -8.07
C PHE A 364 -27.53 -2.25 -8.63
N GLY A 365 -28.08 -2.31 -9.84
CA GLY A 365 -28.29 -3.57 -10.57
C GLY A 365 -29.52 -4.39 -10.16
N ILE A 366 -30.24 -4.01 -9.08
CA ILE A 366 -31.48 -4.70 -8.66
C ILE A 366 -32.74 -3.88 -8.93
N VAL A 367 -32.61 -2.56 -9.14
CA VAL A 367 -33.74 -1.66 -9.43
C VAL A 367 -33.62 -1.12 -10.86
N THR A 368 -34.72 -1.18 -11.63
CA THR A 368 -34.81 -0.53 -12.96
C THR A 368 -34.87 1.00 -12.82
N ASP A 369 -34.51 1.74 -13.87
CA ASP A 369 -34.53 3.22 -13.82
C ASP A 369 -35.91 3.79 -13.46
N SER A 370 -36.98 3.18 -13.98
CA SER A 370 -38.37 3.55 -13.65
C SER A 370 -38.69 3.34 -12.17
N SER A 371 -38.38 2.17 -11.63
CA SER A 371 -38.63 1.82 -10.22
C SER A 371 -37.72 2.61 -9.28
N LEU A 372 -36.52 2.99 -9.73
CA LEU A 372 -35.57 3.80 -8.95
C LEU A 372 -36.12 5.21 -8.70
N GLN A 373 -36.78 5.79 -9.70
CA GLN A 373 -37.42 7.10 -9.55
C GLN A 373 -38.56 7.04 -8.52
N VAL A 374 -39.42 6.01 -8.61
CA VAL A 374 -40.49 5.77 -7.63
C VAL A 374 -39.92 5.56 -6.21
N LEU A 375 -38.84 4.79 -6.08
CA LEU A 375 -38.19 4.53 -4.80
C LEU A 375 -37.63 5.82 -4.17
N LYS A 376 -37.00 6.68 -4.98
CA LYS A 376 -36.50 8.00 -4.54
C LYS A 376 -37.63 8.96 -4.13
N GLU A 377 -38.76 8.92 -4.83
CA GLU A 377 -39.94 9.72 -4.50
C GLU A 377 -40.62 9.23 -3.22
N THR A 378 -40.66 7.92 -3.01
CA THR A 378 -41.26 7.29 -1.83
C THR A 378 -40.39 7.46 -0.57
N LEU A 379 -39.06 7.46 -0.73
CA LEU A 379 -38.08 7.61 0.34
C LEU A 379 -37.22 8.87 0.15
N PRO A 380 -37.81 10.08 0.22
CA PRO A 380 -37.12 11.33 -0.14
C PRO A 380 -36.01 11.73 0.84
N HIS A 381 -36.00 11.16 2.05
CA HIS A 381 -34.93 11.34 3.04
C HIS A 381 -33.66 10.57 2.69
N LEU A 382 -33.75 9.55 1.83
CA LEU A 382 -32.62 8.69 1.44
C LEU A 382 -31.94 9.18 0.15
N LYS A 383 -30.61 9.15 0.15
CA LYS A 383 -29.80 9.27 -1.07
C LYS A 383 -29.58 7.89 -1.67
N ILE A 384 -30.30 7.59 -2.75
CA ILE A 384 -30.27 6.28 -3.39
C ILE A 384 -29.37 6.27 -4.63
N ASN A 385 -28.48 5.29 -4.73
CA ASN A 385 -27.56 5.07 -5.87
C ASN A 385 -26.71 6.30 -6.21
N CYS A 386 -26.15 6.96 -5.19
CA CYS A 386 -25.31 8.16 -5.34
C CYS A 386 -23.80 7.87 -5.28
N SER A 387 -23.39 6.70 -4.78
CA SER A 387 -21.99 6.37 -4.50
C SER A 387 -21.64 5.01 -5.08
N HIS A 388 -20.80 4.99 -6.12
CA HIS A 388 -20.40 3.75 -6.81
C HIS A 388 -19.24 3.03 -6.12
N PHE A 389 -18.50 3.72 -5.26
CA PHE A 389 -17.27 3.21 -4.64
C PHE A 389 -17.39 3.26 -3.12
N THR A 390 -16.90 2.21 -2.47
CA THR A 390 -16.77 2.15 -1.01
C THR A 390 -15.66 3.06 -0.52
N THR A 391 -15.86 3.72 0.62
CA THR A 391 -14.87 4.51 1.35
C THR A 391 -14.26 3.76 2.53
N ILE A 392 -14.87 2.62 2.91
CA ILE A 392 -14.57 1.88 4.14
C ILE A 392 -13.10 1.43 4.14
N ALA A 393 -12.35 1.88 5.16
CA ALA A 393 -10.93 1.61 5.36
C ALA A 393 -10.00 2.04 4.21
N ARG A 394 -10.48 2.84 3.24
CA ARG A 394 -9.67 3.27 2.09
C ARG A 394 -8.60 4.29 2.51
N PRO A 395 -7.31 4.09 2.16
CA PRO A 395 -6.23 5.01 2.52
C PRO A 395 -6.37 6.41 1.95
N THR A 396 -6.94 6.55 0.75
CA THR A 396 -7.15 7.84 0.09
C THR A 396 -8.55 7.84 -0.53
N ILE A 397 -9.34 8.88 -0.27
CA ILE A 397 -10.70 9.05 -0.76
C ILE A 397 -10.76 10.33 -1.62
N GLY A 398 -11.37 10.28 -2.80
CA GLY A 398 -11.62 11.46 -3.64
C GLY A 398 -10.67 11.67 -4.84
N ASN A 399 -10.84 12.81 -5.52
CA ASN A 399 -10.17 13.12 -6.79
C ASN A 399 -8.68 13.53 -6.60
N LYS A 400 -7.85 13.23 -7.62
CA LYS A 400 -6.36 13.25 -7.72
C LYS A 400 -5.54 14.36 -7.01
N LYS A 401 -6.15 15.44 -6.49
CA LYS A 401 -5.46 16.61 -5.93
C LYS A 401 -5.06 16.47 -4.46
N ASN A 402 -5.80 15.70 -3.66
CA ASN A 402 -5.50 15.50 -2.22
C ASN A 402 -5.02 14.07 -1.98
N GLN A 403 -3.77 13.80 -2.32
CA GLN A 403 -3.12 12.50 -2.05
C GLN A 403 -2.72 12.40 -0.57
N GLU A 404 -3.72 12.34 0.29
CA GLU A 404 -3.55 12.17 1.73
C GLU A 404 -3.72 10.69 2.10
N LEU A 405 -2.92 10.24 3.06
CA LEU A 405 -2.97 8.90 3.64
C LEU A 405 -3.81 8.98 4.92
N TRP A 406 -5.08 8.62 4.87
CA TRP A 406 -6.06 8.80 5.96
C TRP A 406 -6.01 10.22 6.56
N GLY A 407 -6.01 11.24 5.69
CA GLY A 407 -5.90 12.65 6.07
C GLY A 407 -4.47 13.15 6.33
N ILE A 408 -3.46 12.27 6.28
CA ILE A 408 -2.07 12.65 6.49
C ILE A 408 -1.45 13.09 5.16
N LYS A 409 -1.06 14.36 5.08
CA LYS A 409 -0.27 14.88 3.95
C LYS A 409 1.20 14.49 4.14
N CYS A 410 1.70 13.61 3.27
CA CYS A 410 3.11 13.22 3.30
C CYS A 410 4.02 14.39 2.93
N ARG A 411 4.99 14.71 3.81
CA ARG A 411 6.00 15.76 3.61
C ARG A 411 7.00 15.34 2.54
N LEU A 412 7.56 14.14 2.71
CA LEU A 412 8.54 13.59 1.79
C LEU A 412 7.82 12.87 0.66
N THR A 413 7.99 13.35 -0.57
CA THR A 413 7.40 12.75 -1.76
C THR A 413 8.40 12.67 -2.90
N LEU A 414 8.30 11.62 -3.72
CA LEU A 414 9.14 11.40 -4.91
C LEU A 414 8.37 11.77 -6.20
N ARG A 415 7.63 12.88 -6.19
CA ARG A 415 6.92 13.38 -7.39
C ARG A 415 7.85 14.19 -8.29
N ASN A 416 7.63 14.09 -9.60
CA ASN A 416 8.34 14.93 -10.56
C ASN A 416 7.88 16.40 -10.38
N PRO A 417 8.81 17.38 -10.45
CA PRO A 417 8.50 18.81 -10.35
C PRO A 417 7.46 19.30 -11.38
N SER A 418 7.23 18.57 -12.46
CA SER A 418 6.30 18.90 -13.55
C SER A 418 4.83 18.64 -13.24
N SER A 419 4.46 18.42 -11.96
CA SER A 419 3.08 18.14 -11.54
C SER A 419 2.54 19.10 -10.47
N LEU A 420 3.18 20.26 -10.30
CA LEU A 420 2.68 21.39 -9.52
C LEU A 420 1.91 22.38 -10.40
#